data_AF-A0A226WVR6-F1
#
_entry.id   AF-A0A226WVR6-F1
#
_cell.length_a   1.000
_cell.length_b   1.000
_cell.length_c   1.000
_cell.angle_alpha   90.00
_cell.angle_beta   90.00
_cell.angle_gamma   90.00
#
_symmetry.space_group_name_H-M   'P 1'
#
loop_
_entity.id
_entity.type
_entity.pdbx_description
1 polymer ?
#
loop_
_entity_poly.entity_id
_entity_poly.type
_entity_poly.pdbx_seq_one_letter_code
_entity_poly.pdbx_strand_id
1 'polypeptide(L)'
;MWLHILKKDLKLHWPYVAAVLALKVAAVWMIQKMGIFAEPPQWLLLHAFIDLAFAVVAGFAIIVVVQSDPVVSNNDDWLIRPIRRSDLALDKIAFAALVTLLPTFVFDLGVGLMHGLDALPAIGASAYTALVIFIGV
;
A
#
# COMPACT_ATOMS: atom_id res chain seq x y z
N MET A 1 -8.58 16.77 -11.27
CA MET A 1 -7.26 16.80 -11.93
C MET A 1 -6.33 15.77 -11.33
N TRP A 2 -6.24 15.69 -9.99
CA TRP A 2 -5.45 14.68 -9.26
C TRP A 2 -5.65 13.22 -9.73
N LEU A 3 -6.89 12.77 -9.98
CA LEU A 3 -7.17 11.41 -10.51
C LEU A 3 -6.44 11.09 -11.82
N HIS A 4 -6.22 12.10 -12.67
CA HIS A 4 -5.50 11.90 -13.93
C HIS A 4 -4.00 11.71 -13.67
N ILE A 5 -3.44 12.42 -12.69
CA ILE A 5 -2.07 12.26 -12.22
C ILE A 5 -1.91 10.87 -11.60
N LEU A 6 -2.85 10.44 -10.77
CA LEU A 6 -2.81 9.12 -10.15
C LEU A 6 -2.81 8.01 -11.19
N LYS A 7 -3.65 8.12 -12.22
CA LYS A 7 -3.68 7.15 -13.32
C LYS A 7 -2.36 7.14 -14.12
N LYS A 8 -1.72 8.30 -14.31
CA LYS A 8 -0.40 8.43 -14.93
C LYS A 8 0.65 7.71 -14.08
N ASP A 9 0.69 7.98 -12.79
CA ASP A 9 1.67 7.43 -11.85
C ASP A 9 1.50 5.93 -11.69
N LEU A 10 0.26 5.45 -11.54
CA LEU A 10 -0.03 4.01 -11.51
C LEU A 10 0.41 3.31 -12.78
N LYS A 11 0.22 3.94 -13.96
CA LYS A 11 0.67 3.35 -15.23
C LYS A 11 2.20 3.35 -15.36
N LEU A 12 2.88 4.38 -14.86
CA LEU A 12 4.33 4.49 -14.93
C LEU A 12 5.03 3.57 -13.94
N HIS A 13 4.49 3.47 -12.73
CA HIS A 13 5.06 2.77 -11.58
C HIS A 13 4.37 1.44 -11.29
N TRP A 14 3.60 0.91 -12.24
CA TRP A 14 2.87 -0.35 -12.10
C TRP A 14 3.72 -1.55 -11.63
N PRO A 15 5.02 -1.69 -11.99
CA PRO A 15 5.81 -2.83 -11.52
C PRO A 15 6.00 -2.81 -10.00
N TYR A 16 6.12 -1.61 -9.41
CA TYR A 16 6.24 -1.46 -7.96
C TYR A 16 4.92 -1.77 -7.25
N VAL A 17 3.80 -1.29 -7.81
CA VAL A 17 2.45 -1.62 -7.30
C VAL A 17 2.22 -3.13 -7.35
N ALA A 18 2.61 -3.78 -8.46
CA ALA A 18 2.51 -5.22 -8.62
C ALA A 18 3.39 -5.98 -7.62
N ALA A 19 4.62 -5.51 -7.36
CA ALA A 19 5.51 -6.11 -6.37
C ALA A 19 4.92 -6.03 -4.95
N VAL A 20 4.36 -4.89 -4.57
CA VAL A 20 3.71 -4.70 -3.26
C VAL A 20 2.49 -5.62 -3.11
N LEU A 21 1.65 -5.70 -4.15
CA LEU A 21 0.50 -6.61 -4.16
C LEU A 21 0.93 -8.08 -4.08
N ALA A 22 1.98 -8.47 -4.81
CA ALA A 22 2.49 -9.83 -4.77
C ALA A 22 2.97 -10.22 -3.36
N LEU A 23 3.63 -9.31 -2.65
CA LEU A 23 4.05 -9.54 -1.27
C LEU A 23 2.85 -9.72 -0.32
N LYS A 24 1.79 -8.91 -0.47
CA LYS A 24 0.58 -9.10 0.34
C LYS A 24 -0.16 -10.40 0.03
N VAL A 25 -0.25 -10.79 -1.25
CA VAL A 25 -0.79 -12.10 -1.63
C VAL A 25 0.02 -13.23 -1.01
N ALA A 26 1.36 -13.13 -1.03
CA ALA A 26 2.24 -14.12 -0.42
C ALA A 26 2.05 -14.19 1.10
N ALA A 27 1.95 -13.05 1.79
CA ALA A 27 1.69 -12.99 3.23
C ALA A 27 0.36 -13.70 3.58
N VAL A 28 -0.72 -13.37 2.88
CA VAL A 28 -2.04 -13.99 3.09
C VAL A 28 -2.00 -15.49 2.81
N TRP A 29 -1.36 -15.90 1.72
CA TRP A 29 -1.20 -17.32 1.40
C TRP A 29 -0.46 -18.07 2.51
N MET A 30 0.55 -17.45 3.13
CA MET A 30 1.23 -18.02 4.29
C MET A 30 0.34 -18.14 5.52
N ILE A 31 -0.49 -17.13 5.82
CA ILE A 31 -1.47 -17.22 6.93
C ILE A 31 -2.37 -18.44 6.75
N GLN A 32 -2.86 -18.68 5.52
CA GLN A 32 -3.69 -19.85 5.21
C GLN A 32 -2.95 -21.19 5.39
N LYS A 33 -1.62 -21.21 5.25
CA LYS A 33 -0.79 -22.41 5.45
C LYS A 33 -0.42 -22.65 6.90
N MET A 34 -0.24 -21.60 7.68
CA MET A 34 0.06 -21.67 9.10
C MET A 34 -1.11 -22.17 9.95
N GLY A 35 -2.34 -21.91 9.49
CA GLY A 35 -3.54 -22.15 10.29
C GLY A 35 -3.54 -21.30 11.57
N ILE A 36 -4.46 -21.61 12.48
CA ILE A 36 -4.73 -20.79 13.67
C ILE A 36 -3.57 -20.82 14.68
N PHE A 37 -2.78 -21.89 14.71
CA PHE A 37 -1.75 -22.11 15.73
C PHE A 37 -0.33 -21.71 15.30
N ALA A 38 -0.14 -21.23 14.07
CA ALA A 38 1.16 -20.78 13.56
C ALA A 38 2.30 -21.82 13.67
N GLU A 39 1.98 -23.10 13.53
CA GLU A 39 2.95 -24.18 13.56
C GLU A 39 3.25 -24.70 12.14
N PRO A 40 4.52 -24.99 11.79
CA PRO A 40 5.76 -24.78 12.54
C PRO A 40 6.31 -23.33 12.56
N PRO A 41 7.15 -22.95 13.55
CA PRO A 41 7.62 -21.57 13.78
C PRO A 41 8.42 -20.96 12.62
N GLN A 42 8.97 -21.78 11.73
CA GLN A 42 9.64 -21.31 10.51
C GLN A 42 8.72 -20.49 9.59
N TRP A 43 7.43 -20.81 9.56
CA TRP A 43 6.45 -20.06 8.76
C TRP A 43 6.23 -18.67 9.36
N LEU A 44 6.14 -18.56 10.68
CA LEU A 44 5.98 -17.29 11.37
C LEU A 44 7.16 -16.34 11.06
N LEU A 45 8.38 -16.85 11.12
CA LEU A 45 9.59 -16.09 10.80
C LEU A 45 9.57 -15.61 9.34
N LEU A 46 9.25 -16.50 8.40
CA LEU A 46 9.18 -16.15 6.99
C LEU A 46 8.08 -15.10 6.71
N HIS A 47 6.94 -15.16 7.41
CA HIS A 47 5.87 -14.18 7.27
C HIS A 47 6.28 -12.80 7.77
N ALA A 48 6.97 -12.74 8.92
CA ALA A 48 7.55 -11.50 9.42
C ALA A 48 8.54 -10.87 8.41
N PHE A 49 9.34 -11.68 7.72
CA PHE A 49 10.21 -11.20 6.64
C PHE A 49 9.41 -10.68 5.43
N ILE A 50 8.31 -11.31 5.06
CA ILE A 50 7.44 -10.83 3.98
C ILE A 50 6.78 -9.50 4.36
N ASP A 51 6.30 -9.35 5.59
CA ASP A 51 5.72 -8.08 6.07
C ASP A 51 6.76 -6.96 6.08
N LEU A 52 8.00 -7.24 6.51
CA LEU A 52 9.10 -6.30 6.45
C LEU A 52 9.43 -5.92 5.00
N ALA A 53 9.52 -6.92 4.11
CA ALA A 53 9.77 -6.68 2.68
C ALA A 53 8.65 -5.85 2.06
N PHE A 54 7.39 -6.10 2.43
CA PHE A 54 6.23 -5.31 2.00
C PHE A 54 6.39 -3.84 2.42
N ALA A 55 6.70 -3.57 3.69
CA ALA A 55 6.88 -2.20 4.18
C ALA A 55 8.02 -1.47 3.43
N VAL A 56 9.15 -2.14 3.23
CA VAL A 56 10.31 -1.58 2.51
C VAL A 56 9.98 -1.30 1.04
N VAL A 57 9.39 -2.26 0.33
CA VAL A 57 9.06 -2.10 -1.09
C VAL A 57 7.97 -1.05 -1.29
N ALA A 58 6.96 -0.99 -0.40
CA ALA A 58 5.94 0.03 -0.45
C ALA A 58 6.49 1.43 -0.17
N GLY A 59 7.32 1.59 0.86
CA GLY A 59 8.00 2.84 1.17
C GLY A 59 8.88 3.31 0.01
N PHE A 60 9.64 2.39 -0.60
CA PHE A 60 10.44 2.70 -1.78
C PHE A 60 9.59 3.13 -2.97
N ALA A 61 8.46 2.45 -3.23
CA ALA A 61 7.54 2.82 -4.29
C ALA A 61 7.00 4.26 -4.09
N ILE A 62 6.61 4.60 -2.85
CA ILE A 62 6.14 5.94 -2.49
C ILE A 62 7.23 6.97 -2.71
N ILE A 63 8.45 6.72 -2.21
CA ILE A 63 9.60 7.63 -2.39
C ILE A 63 9.87 7.88 -3.87
N VAL A 64 9.90 6.82 -4.69
CA VAL A 64 10.14 6.93 -6.13
C VAL A 64 9.08 7.82 -6.77
N VAL A 65 7.80 7.57 -6.50
CA VAL A 65 6.69 8.36 -7.09
C VAL A 65 6.76 9.83 -6.66
N VAL A 66 7.08 10.11 -5.39
CA VAL A 66 7.28 11.48 -4.90
C VAL A 66 8.46 12.17 -5.59
N GLN A 67 9.56 11.46 -5.81
CA GLN A 67 10.76 12.01 -6.44
C GLN A 67 10.62 12.23 -7.95
N SER A 68 9.75 11.48 -8.64
CA SER A 68 9.54 11.61 -10.09
C SER A 68 8.82 12.89 -10.51
N ASP A 69 8.07 13.55 -9.62
CA ASP A 69 7.39 14.82 -9.89
C ASP A 69 8.03 15.95 -9.06
N PRO A 70 9.14 16.57 -9.51
CA PRO A 70 9.75 17.69 -8.79
C PRO A 70 8.77 18.86 -8.72
N VAL A 71 8.64 19.47 -7.53
CA VAL A 71 7.81 20.67 -7.33
C VAL A 71 8.57 21.86 -7.91
N VAL A 72 8.40 22.09 -9.21
CA VAL A 72 8.98 23.26 -9.89
C VAL A 72 8.22 24.52 -9.42
N SER A 73 8.94 25.64 -9.28
CA SER A 73 8.32 26.93 -8.95
C SER A 73 7.38 27.37 -10.07
N ASN A 74 6.20 27.91 -9.71
CA ASN A 74 5.28 28.51 -10.69
C ASN A 74 5.93 29.66 -11.49
N ASN A 75 7.03 30.23 -11.00
CA ASN A 75 7.76 31.31 -11.68
C ASN A 75 8.83 30.80 -12.66
N ASP A 76 9.23 29.52 -12.56
CA ASP A 76 10.33 28.97 -13.36
C ASP A 76 9.84 28.18 -14.58
N ASP A 77 8.52 27.97 -14.69
CA ASP A 77 7.94 27.03 -15.63
C ASP A 77 6.95 27.68 -16.60
N TRP A 78 7.51 28.35 -17.61
CA TRP A 78 6.77 29.06 -18.66
C TRP A 78 6.23 28.13 -19.76
N LEU A 79 6.61 26.85 -19.74
CA LEU A 79 6.27 25.84 -20.77
C LEU A 79 5.23 24.80 -20.32
N ILE A 80 4.88 24.75 -19.03
CA ILE A 80 4.00 23.71 -18.49
C ILE A 80 2.77 24.36 -17.83
N ARG A 81 1.60 23.71 -17.97
CA ARG A 81 0.39 24.14 -17.26
C ARG A 81 0.64 24.10 -15.74
N PRO A 82 0.39 25.18 -14.99
CA PRO A 82 0.57 25.17 -13.54
C PRO A 82 -0.36 24.12 -12.89
N ILE A 83 0.23 23.13 -12.24
CA ILE A 83 -0.51 22.14 -11.43
C ILE A 83 -0.61 22.68 -10.01
N ARG A 84 -1.80 22.62 -9.42
CA ARG A 84 -2.00 23.04 -8.03
C ARG A 84 -1.24 22.11 -7.09
N ARG A 85 -0.46 22.66 -6.15
CA ARG A 85 0.28 21.88 -5.15
C ARG A 85 -0.60 20.94 -4.33
N SER A 86 -1.84 21.35 -4.05
CA SER A 86 -2.83 20.50 -3.37
C SER A 86 -3.20 19.26 -4.18
N ASP A 87 -3.30 19.38 -5.51
CA ASP A 87 -3.63 18.25 -6.38
C ASP A 87 -2.47 17.25 -6.46
N LEU A 88 -1.22 17.73 -6.43
CA LEU A 88 -0.01 16.90 -6.32
C LEU A 88 0.05 16.18 -4.95
N ALA A 89 -0.18 16.90 -3.86
CA ALA A 89 -0.16 16.30 -2.53
C ALA A 89 -1.25 15.22 -2.36
N LEU A 90 -2.48 15.51 -2.78
CA LEU A 90 -3.59 14.54 -2.73
C LEU A 90 -3.31 13.30 -3.59
N ASP A 91 -2.68 13.48 -4.75
CA ASP A 91 -2.26 12.39 -5.61
C ASP A 91 -1.25 11.47 -4.93
N LYS A 92 -0.18 12.01 -4.31
CA LYS A 92 0.83 11.19 -3.61
C LYS A 92 0.25 10.48 -2.38
N ILE A 93 -0.63 11.14 -1.63
CA ILE A 93 -1.35 10.52 -0.52
C ILE A 93 -2.26 9.39 -1.03
N ALA A 94 -2.98 9.61 -2.13
CA ALA A 94 -3.85 8.60 -2.73
C ALA A 94 -3.05 7.41 -3.28
N PHE A 95 -1.89 7.65 -3.89
CA PHE A 95 -0.98 6.60 -4.35
C PHE A 95 -0.48 5.76 -3.17
N ALA A 96 0.01 6.42 -2.10
CA ALA A 96 0.45 5.73 -0.89
C ALA A 96 -0.69 4.88 -0.30
N ALA A 97 -1.90 5.43 -0.19
CA ALA A 97 -3.06 4.70 0.32
C ALA A 97 -3.44 3.51 -0.57
N LEU A 98 -3.30 3.63 -1.89
CA LEU A 98 -3.57 2.53 -2.82
C LEU A 98 -2.55 1.40 -2.70
N VAL A 99 -1.30 1.72 -2.39
CA VAL A 99 -0.21 0.74 -2.29
C VAL A 99 -0.15 0.08 -0.90
N THR A 100 -0.50 0.80 0.18
CA THR A 100 -0.40 0.26 1.55
C THR A 100 -1.75 0.01 2.19
N LEU A 101 -2.58 1.04 2.33
CA LEU A 101 -3.85 1.00 3.08
C LEU A 101 -4.83 0.02 2.44
N LEU A 102 -5.11 0.18 1.14
CA LEU A 102 -6.15 -0.58 0.45
C LEU A 102 -5.83 -2.08 0.39
N PRO A 103 -4.61 -2.52 0.02
CA PRO A 103 -4.26 -3.93 0.01
C PRO A 103 -4.33 -4.51 1.42
N THR A 104 -3.73 -3.85 2.41
CA THR A 104 -3.76 -4.33 3.80
C THR A 104 -5.19 -4.51 4.29
N PHE A 105 -6.05 -3.51 4.09
CA PHE A 105 -7.44 -3.58 4.50
C PHE A 105 -8.19 -4.73 3.83
N VAL A 106 -8.08 -4.85 2.49
CA VAL A 106 -8.80 -5.88 1.73
C VAL A 106 -8.35 -7.29 2.11
N PHE A 107 -7.04 -7.49 2.26
CA PHE A 107 -6.48 -8.80 2.59
C PHE A 107 -6.77 -9.21 4.04
N ASP A 108 -6.57 -8.30 5.00
CA ASP A 108 -6.86 -8.60 6.41
C ASP A 108 -8.34 -8.85 6.62
N LEU A 109 -9.22 -8.08 5.94
CA LEU A 109 -10.66 -8.28 6.02
C LEU A 109 -11.04 -9.63 5.40
N GLY A 110 -10.48 -9.95 4.24
CA GLY A 110 -10.70 -11.24 3.58
C GLY A 110 -10.27 -12.41 4.47
N VAL A 111 -9.08 -12.34 5.05
CA VAL A 111 -8.58 -13.34 6.00
C VAL A 111 -9.50 -13.46 7.21
N GLY A 112 -9.91 -12.34 7.80
CA GLY A 112 -10.77 -12.35 8.97
C GLY A 112 -12.13 -13.02 8.69
N LEU A 113 -12.77 -12.63 7.61
CA LEU A 113 -14.05 -13.21 7.18
C LEU A 113 -13.93 -14.70 6.83
N MET A 114 -12.84 -15.11 6.17
CA MET A 114 -12.58 -16.52 5.86
C MET A 114 -12.40 -17.40 7.11
N HIS A 115 -11.91 -16.82 8.21
CA HIS A 115 -11.79 -17.50 9.49
C HIS A 115 -13.05 -17.38 10.38
N GLY A 116 -14.13 -16.82 9.85
CA GLY A 116 -15.43 -16.78 10.53
C GLY A 116 -15.59 -15.64 11.53
N LEU A 117 -14.77 -14.58 11.45
CA LEU A 117 -15.00 -13.37 12.25
C LEU A 117 -16.26 -12.65 11.79
N ASP A 118 -17.01 -12.11 12.75
CA ASP A 118 -18.12 -11.21 12.47
C ASP A 118 -17.66 -9.98 11.69
N ALA A 119 -18.51 -9.48 10.80
CA ALA A 119 -18.15 -8.41 9.86
C ALA A 119 -17.70 -7.11 10.55
N LEU A 120 -18.37 -6.70 11.64
CA LEU A 120 -18.03 -5.46 12.34
C LEU A 120 -16.66 -5.53 13.03
N PRO A 121 -16.36 -6.55 13.87
CA PRO A 121 -15.01 -6.76 14.40
C PRO A 121 -13.94 -6.89 13.31
N ALA A 122 -14.23 -7.62 12.23
CA ALA A 122 -13.28 -7.80 11.13
C ALA A 122 -12.95 -6.46 10.46
N ILE A 123 -13.95 -5.64 10.12
CA ILE A 123 -13.75 -4.30 9.56
C ILE A 123 -12.92 -3.43 10.51
N GLY A 124 -13.24 -3.43 11.80
CA GLY A 124 -12.52 -2.63 12.79
C GLY A 124 -11.05 -3.02 12.90
N ALA A 125 -10.77 -4.32 13.01
CA ALA A 125 -9.40 -4.84 13.09
C ALA A 125 -8.61 -4.54 11.81
N SER A 126 -9.17 -4.82 10.64
CA SER A 126 -8.51 -4.59 9.35
C SER A 126 -8.28 -3.11 9.07
N ALA A 127 -9.23 -2.23 9.43
CA ALA A 127 -9.07 -0.78 9.28
C ALA A 127 -7.97 -0.25 10.21
N TYR A 128 -7.92 -0.73 11.46
CA TYR A 128 -6.87 -0.35 12.40
C TYR A 128 -5.48 -0.74 11.87
N THR A 129 -5.29 -2.00 11.47
CA THR A 129 -4.00 -2.47 10.93
C THR A 129 -3.61 -1.71 9.67
N ALA A 130 -4.54 -1.52 8.74
CA ALA A 130 -4.28 -0.77 7.51
C ALA A 130 -3.88 0.69 7.77
N LEU A 131 -4.50 1.35 8.74
CA LEU A 131 -4.14 2.72 9.14
C LEU A 131 -2.76 2.77 9.80
N VAL A 132 -2.45 1.85 10.70
CA VAL A 132 -1.13 1.79 11.35
C VAL A 132 -0.03 1.60 10.31
N ILE A 133 -0.23 0.69 9.35
CA ILE A 133 0.73 0.47 8.26
C ILE A 133 0.83 1.70 7.36
N PHE A 134 -0.29 2.31 6.97
CA PHE A 134 -0.29 3.50 6.12
C PHE A 134 0.42 4.70 6.76
N ILE A 135 0.32 4.86 8.08
CA ILE A 135 0.99 5.95 8.82
C ILE A 135 2.47 5.61 9.07
N GLY A 136 2.79 4.32 9.25
CA GLY A 136 4.14 3.88 9.58
C GLY A 136 5.10 3.75 8.40
N VAL A 137 4.57 3.64 7.17
CA VAL A 137 5.34 3.59 5.90
C VAL A 137 5.45 4.98 5.30
#